data_AF-A0A8L8JVF4-F1
#
_entry.id   AF-A0A8L8JVF4-F1
#
_cell.length_a   1.000
_cell.length_b   1.000
_cell.length_c   1.000
_cell.angle_alpha   90.00
_cell.angle_beta   90.00
_cell.angle_gamma   90.00
#
_symmetry.space_group_name_H-M   'P 1'
#
loop_
_entity.id
_entity.type
_entity.pdbx_description
1 polymer ?
#
loop_
_entity_poly.entity_id
_entity_poly.type
_entity_poly.pdbx_seq_one_letter_code
_entity_poly.pdbx_strand_id
1 'polypeptide(L)'
;LFQLFQRRPFFGVPFSCKDSFSVEGQIVTCGSYYRRNHRCENTALAVQRVREAGGILIAITNVPEWCCWIESDNCVYGRSNNPYDTRRIVGGSSGGEGALISSAGTPIGVGSDIGGSIRIPSFCNGIFGMMPTPGQRCRANFHAPITDCQRTRFWASGIVPLDNYIPVPVGYKKQVLRVGPMCRYVEDMPLLLKVC
;
A
#
# COMPACT_ATOMS: atom_id res chain seq x y z
N LEU A 1 -26.90 -9.95 -3.26
CA LEU A 1 -25.50 -10.40 -3.03
C LEU A 1 -24.62 -10.23 -4.27
N PHE A 2 -24.95 -10.79 -5.42
CA PHE A 2 -24.10 -10.68 -6.62
C PHE A 2 -23.78 -9.24 -7.08
N GLN A 3 -24.78 -8.35 -7.13
CA GLN A 3 -24.57 -6.92 -7.44
C GLN A 3 -23.71 -6.19 -6.39
N LEU A 4 -23.74 -6.64 -5.13
CA LEU A 4 -22.90 -6.08 -4.06
C LEU A 4 -21.43 -6.42 -4.33
N PHE A 5 -21.12 -7.68 -4.65
CA PHE A 5 -19.74 -8.10 -4.97
C PHE A 5 -19.21 -7.47 -6.27
N GLN A 6 -20.09 -7.16 -7.23
CA GLN A 6 -19.68 -6.40 -8.41
C GLN A 6 -19.29 -4.94 -8.07
N ARG A 7 -19.98 -4.32 -7.11
CA ARG A 7 -19.72 -2.93 -6.67
C ARG A 7 -18.71 -2.83 -5.54
N ARG A 8 -18.44 -3.91 -4.82
CA ARG A 8 -17.55 -4.00 -3.64
C ARG A 8 -16.86 -5.38 -3.64
N PRO A 9 -15.81 -5.58 -4.46
CA PRO A 9 -15.16 -6.87 -4.65
C PRO A 9 -14.43 -7.36 -3.41
N PHE A 10 -14.08 -6.45 -2.49
CA PHE A 10 -13.41 -6.76 -1.24
C PHE A 10 -14.35 -6.73 -0.04
N PHE A 11 -15.67 -6.81 -0.25
CA PHE A 11 -16.63 -6.79 0.85
C PHE A 11 -16.34 -7.89 1.87
N GLY A 12 -15.93 -7.49 3.09
CA GLY A 12 -15.57 -8.38 4.18
C GLY A 12 -14.12 -8.89 4.16
N VAL A 13 -13.31 -8.46 3.19
CA VAL A 13 -11.91 -8.88 3.07
C VAL A 13 -11.03 -7.98 3.94
N PRO A 14 -10.29 -8.52 4.93
CA PRO A 14 -9.33 -7.74 5.68
C PRO A 14 -8.13 -7.37 4.80
N PHE A 15 -7.58 -6.18 4.98
CA PHE A 15 -6.36 -5.75 4.31
C PHE A 15 -5.45 -4.95 5.23
N SER A 16 -4.18 -4.87 4.84
CA SER A 16 -3.16 -4.05 5.49
C SER A 16 -2.69 -2.91 4.58
N CYS A 17 -2.18 -1.85 5.17
CA CYS A 17 -1.47 -0.82 4.42
C CYS A 17 -0.14 -0.46 5.06
N LYS A 18 0.83 -0.15 4.22
CA LYS A 18 2.15 0.35 4.63
C LYS A 18 2.03 1.61 5.49
N ASP A 19 2.89 1.75 6.51
CA ASP A 19 3.06 2.96 7.35
C ASP A 19 3.65 4.17 6.58
N SER A 20 3.15 4.42 5.37
CA SER A 20 3.40 5.59 4.54
C SER A 20 2.10 6.18 4.02
N PHE A 21 0.99 5.44 4.14
CA PHE A 21 -0.33 5.88 3.76
C PHE A 21 -1.01 6.50 4.97
N SER A 22 -1.37 7.78 4.89
CA SER A 22 -2.15 8.41 5.96
C SER A 22 -3.46 7.67 6.17
N VAL A 23 -3.87 7.50 7.41
CA VAL A 23 -5.17 6.91 7.77
C VAL A 23 -5.79 7.80 8.83
N GLU A 24 -6.95 8.37 8.52
CA GLU A 24 -7.64 9.30 9.40
C GLU A 24 -7.83 8.71 10.80
N GLY A 25 -7.48 9.50 11.81
CA GLY A 25 -7.58 9.11 13.20
C GLY A 25 -6.55 8.09 13.65
N GLN A 26 -5.62 7.64 12.79
CA GLN A 26 -4.55 6.71 13.15
C GLN A 26 -3.19 7.41 13.16
N ILE A 27 -2.23 6.80 13.87
CA ILE A 27 -0.84 7.27 13.88
C ILE A 27 -0.12 6.66 12.68
N VAL A 28 0.47 7.50 11.84
CA VAL A 28 1.29 7.08 10.69
C VAL A 28 2.66 7.75 10.79
N THR A 29 3.67 6.93 11.08
CA THR A 29 5.00 7.39 11.50
C THR A 29 5.99 7.43 10.35
N CYS A 30 5.77 6.65 9.29
CA CYS A 30 6.79 6.44 8.26
C CYS A 30 8.11 5.93 8.85
N GLY A 31 8.03 5.12 9.91
CA GLY A 31 9.17 4.65 10.69
C GLY A 31 10.01 5.76 11.33
N SER A 32 9.57 7.03 11.29
CA SER A 32 10.36 8.14 11.83
C SER A 32 9.95 8.45 13.27
N TYR A 33 10.95 8.52 14.15
CA TYR A 33 10.74 8.88 15.56
C TYR A 33 10.09 10.26 15.73
N TYR A 34 10.36 11.18 14.81
CA TYR A 34 9.73 12.51 14.79
C TYR A 34 8.20 12.45 14.69
N ARG A 35 7.66 11.44 14.01
CA ARG A 35 6.23 11.28 13.73
C ARG A 35 5.52 10.28 14.64
N ARG A 36 6.19 9.74 15.66
CA ARG A 36 5.65 8.67 16.54
C ARG A 36 4.29 8.98 17.20
N ASN A 37 3.95 10.26 17.37
CA ASN A 37 2.68 10.71 17.93
C ASN A 37 1.82 11.49 16.93
N HIS A 38 2.17 11.48 15.65
CA HIS A 38 1.45 12.24 14.63
C HIS A 38 0.22 11.45 14.16
N ARG A 39 -0.96 11.91 14.59
CA ARG A 39 -2.25 11.37 14.14
C ARG A 39 -2.66 12.04 12.84
N CYS A 40 -2.99 11.24 11.83
CA CYS A 40 -3.41 11.74 10.53
C CYS A 40 -4.84 12.28 10.56
N GLU A 41 -5.06 13.41 9.90
CA GLU A 41 -6.39 14.01 9.72
C GLU A 41 -7.11 13.46 8.48
N ASN A 42 -6.35 12.96 7.50
CA ASN A 42 -6.89 12.48 6.23
C ASN A 42 -6.46 11.04 5.96
N THR A 43 -7.28 10.32 5.20
CA THR A 43 -6.92 8.99 4.68
C THR A 43 -6.32 9.13 3.27
N ALA A 44 -5.27 8.37 2.97
CA ALA A 44 -4.68 8.29 1.65
C ALA A 44 -5.66 7.65 0.66
N LEU A 45 -5.67 8.16 -0.57
CA LEU A 45 -6.63 7.75 -1.59
C LEU A 45 -6.53 6.24 -1.90
N ALA A 46 -5.36 5.64 -1.77
CA ALA A 46 -5.16 4.19 -1.93
C ALA A 46 -5.97 3.39 -0.92
N VAL A 47 -5.88 3.78 0.35
CA VAL A 47 -6.59 3.13 1.44
C VAL A 47 -8.09 3.39 1.31
N GLN A 48 -8.49 4.61 0.93
CA GLN A 48 -9.90 4.95 0.68
C GLN A 48 -10.52 4.05 -0.40
N ARG A 49 -9.86 3.87 -1.55
CA ARG A 49 -10.37 3.02 -2.63
C ARG A 49 -10.58 1.57 -2.21
N VAL A 50 -9.65 1.00 -1.44
CA VAL A 50 -9.80 -0.37 -0.94
C VAL A 50 -10.97 -0.48 0.05
N ARG A 51 -11.16 0.52 0.92
CA ARG A 51 -12.31 0.60 1.86
C ARG A 51 -13.64 0.74 1.11
N GLU A 52 -13.70 1.59 0.10
CA GLU A 52 -14.87 1.79 -0.76
C GLU A 52 -15.22 0.50 -1.51
N ALA A 53 -14.21 -0.21 -2.02
CA ALA A 53 -14.33 -1.54 -2.61
C ALA A 53 -14.76 -2.63 -1.62
N GLY A 54 -14.94 -2.31 -0.33
CA GLY A 54 -15.46 -3.22 0.69
C GLY A 54 -14.44 -3.75 1.68
N GLY A 55 -13.15 -3.44 1.47
CA GLY A 55 -12.07 -3.92 2.31
C GLY A 55 -12.10 -3.34 3.71
N ILE A 56 -11.65 -4.14 4.67
CA ILE A 56 -11.57 -3.77 6.09
C ILE A 56 -10.10 -3.59 6.45
N LEU A 57 -9.67 -2.34 6.71
CA LEU A 57 -8.30 -2.08 7.13
C LEU A 57 -8.11 -2.59 8.56
N ILE A 58 -7.21 -3.55 8.76
CA ILE A 58 -6.95 -4.13 10.10
C ILE A 58 -5.56 -3.83 10.65
N ALA A 59 -4.62 -3.41 9.81
CA ALA A 59 -3.25 -3.15 10.23
C ALA A 59 -2.57 -2.07 9.39
N ILE A 60 -1.75 -1.26 10.06
CA ILE A 60 -0.76 -0.37 9.44
C ILE A 60 0.61 -1.01 9.68
N THR A 61 1.34 -1.35 8.61
CA THR A 61 2.51 -2.22 8.70
C THR A 61 3.84 -1.47 8.70
N ASN A 62 4.81 -2.05 9.40
CA ASN A 62 6.09 -1.44 9.70
C ASN A 62 6.98 -1.21 8.46
N VAL A 63 7.73 -0.11 8.48
CA VAL A 63 8.59 0.38 7.39
C VAL A 63 9.93 0.86 7.96
N PRO A 64 11.03 0.91 7.18
CA PRO A 64 12.20 1.65 7.63
C PRO A 64 11.90 3.15 7.73
N GLU A 65 12.72 3.85 8.49
CA GLU A 65 12.62 5.30 8.61
C GLU A 65 12.59 5.98 7.22
N TRP A 66 11.54 6.79 7.01
CA TRP A 66 11.19 7.48 5.76
C TRP A 66 11.01 6.59 4.54
N CYS A 67 10.79 5.29 4.73
CA CYS A 67 10.73 4.29 3.67
C CYS A 67 12.02 4.21 2.82
N CYS A 68 13.15 4.68 3.37
CA CYS A 68 14.42 4.91 2.65
C CYS A 68 15.45 3.79 2.86
N TRP A 69 14.99 2.54 3.05
CA TRP A 69 15.89 1.39 3.19
C TRP A 69 15.27 0.10 2.65
N ILE A 70 16.13 -0.89 2.38
CA ILE A 70 15.76 -2.20 1.84
C ILE A 70 15.41 -3.22 2.93
N GLU A 71 15.41 -2.82 4.21
CA GLU A 71 14.98 -3.63 5.35
C GLU A 71 14.02 -2.82 6.22
N SER A 72 12.99 -3.44 6.81
CA SER A 72 12.01 -2.75 7.66
C SER A 72 12.44 -2.73 9.13
N ASP A 73 13.33 -1.81 9.46
CA ASP A 73 13.82 -1.52 10.81
C ASP A 73 13.76 -0.01 11.11
N ASN A 74 13.33 0.35 12.32
CA ASN A 74 13.29 1.73 12.77
C ASN A 74 13.28 1.87 14.30
N CYS A 75 13.53 3.09 14.78
CA CYS A 75 13.59 3.41 16.22
C CYS A 75 12.23 3.56 16.91
N VAL A 76 11.10 3.40 16.21
CA VAL A 76 9.75 3.51 16.77
C VAL A 76 9.20 2.14 17.17
N TYR A 77 9.24 1.19 16.24
CA TYR A 77 8.68 -0.15 16.39
C TYR A 77 9.74 -1.25 16.39
N GLY A 78 11.00 -0.93 16.05
CA GLY A 78 12.07 -1.90 15.85
C GLY A 78 11.98 -2.62 14.51
N ARG A 79 12.71 -3.73 14.42
CA ARG A 79 12.83 -4.55 13.22
C ARG A 79 11.66 -5.50 13.05
N SER A 80 11.12 -5.56 11.84
CA SER A 80 10.18 -6.60 11.43
C SER A 80 10.93 -7.90 11.18
N ASN A 81 10.41 -9.03 11.65
CA ASN A 81 11.08 -10.33 11.47
C ASN A 81 10.41 -11.15 10.36
N ASN A 82 11.21 -11.87 9.59
CA ASN A 82 10.74 -12.72 8.51
C ASN A 82 10.02 -13.96 9.07
N PRO A 83 8.76 -14.23 8.68
CA PRO A 83 7.99 -15.35 9.23
C PRO A 83 8.57 -16.72 8.96
N TYR A 84 9.38 -16.88 7.90
CA TYR A 84 10.04 -18.16 7.59
C TYR A 84 11.31 -18.39 8.43
N ASP A 85 12.03 -17.32 8.76
CA ASP A 85 13.26 -17.37 9.58
C ASP A 85 13.55 -16.00 10.18
N THR A 86 13.38 -15.84 11.50
CA THR A 86 13.54 -14.56 12.20
C THR A 86 14.97 -14.01 12.19
N ARG A 87 15.95 -14.79 11.71
CA ARG A 87 17.34 -14.36 11.49
C ARG A 87 17.54 -13.68 10.13
N ARG A 88 16.55 -13.72 9.25
CA ARG A 88 16.59 -13.14 7.90
C ARG A 88 15.83 -11.83 7.82
N ILE A 89 16.23 -11.02 6.85
CA ILE A 89 15.56 -9.77 6.50
C ILE A 89 14.14 -10.02 5.99
N VAL A 90 13.20 -9.14 6.34
CA VAL A 90 11.88 -9.10 5.68
C VAL A 90 11.92 -8.36 4.35
N GLY A 91 13.01 -7.64 4.07
CA GLY A 91 13.08 -6.74 2.93
C GLY A 91 12.33 -5.42 3.20
N GLY A 92 12.34 -4.52 2.23
CA GLY A 92 11.83 -3.18 2.46
C GLY A 92 11.74 -2.33 1.20
N SER A 93 11.08 -1.18 1.26
CA SER A 93 10.53 -0.59 2.49
C SER A 93 9.13 -1.09 2.91
N SER A 94 8.47 -1.95 2.14
CA SER A 94 7.16 -2.53 2.52
C SER A 94 7.33 -3.89 3.23
N GLY A 95 8.34 -4.03 4.09
CA GLY A 95 8.66 -5.30 4.76
C GLY A 95 7.59 -5.79 5.72
N GLY A 96 6.91 -4.88 6.42
CA GLY A 96 5.78 -5.24 7.29
C GLY A 96 4.61 -5.85 6.51
N GLU A 97 4.27 -5.32 5.32
CA GLU A 97 3.27 -5.95 4.43
C GLU A 97 3.73 -7.35 4.02
N GLY A 98 4.99 -7.50 3.62
CA GLY A 98 5.57 -8.80 3.23
C GLY A 98 5.45 -9.84 4.34
N ALA A 99 5.84 -9.48 5.56
CA ALA A 99 5.77 -10.36 6.72
C ALA A 99 4.33 -10.67 7.14
N LEU A 100 3.43 -9.69 7.14
CA LEU A 100 2.04 -9.90 7.57
C LEU A 100 1.26 -10.79 6.59
N ILE A 101 1.43 -10.58 5.29
CA ILE A 101 0.74 -11.38 4.26
C ILE A 101 1.29 -12.82 4.24
N SER A 102 2.60 -12.99 4.31
CA SER A 102 3.21 -14.34 4.32
C SER A 102 2.87 -15.16 5.57
N SER A 103 2.68 -14.50 6.71
CA SER A 103 2.17 -15.13 7.94
C SER A 103 0.66 -15.34 7.97
N ALA A 104 -0.05 -15.07 6.86
CA ALA A 104 -1.50 -15.16 6.72
C ALA A 104 -2.29 -14.22 7.66
N GLY A 105 -1.69 -13.13 8.11
CA GLY A 105 -2.37 -12.09 8.90
C GLY A 105 -3.33 -11.25 8.06
N THR A 106 -3.02 -11.03 6.78
CA THR A 106 -3.92 -10.45 5.79
C THR A 106 -3.81 -11.18 4.45
N PRO A 107 -4.90 -11.34 3.69
CA PRO A 107 -4.84 -11.92 2.34
C PRO A 107 -4.22 -10.95 1.32
N ILE A 108 -4.42 -9.64 1.53
CA ILE A 108 -4.03 -8.58 0.61
C ILE A 108 -3.46 -7.37 1.38
N GLY A 109 -2.61 -6.62 0.69
CA GLY A 109 -1.97 -5.44 1.23
C GLY A 109 -1.65 -4.38 0.19
N VAL A 110 -1.42 -3.16 0.66
CA VAL A 110 -1.07 -2.00 -0.18
C VAL A 110 0.31 -1.49 0.21
N GLY A 111 1.23 -1.53 -0.74
CA GLY A 111 2.60 -1.05 -0.61
C GLY A 111 2.93 0.11 -1.53
N SER A 112 4.18 0.55 -1.47
CA SER A 112 4.73 1.54 -2.40
C SER A 112 6.13 1.14 -2.87
N ASP A 113 6.44 1.46 -4.13
CA ASP A 113 7.69 1.08 -4.80
C ASP A 113 8.26 2.27 -5.58
N ILE A 114 9.55 2.53 -5.37
CA ILE A 114 10.36 3.46 -6.16
C ILE A 114 11.63 2.78 -6.70
N GLY A 115 12.26 1.94 -5.87
CA GLY A 115 13.50 1.23 -6.20
C GLY A 115 13.47 -0.26 -5.85
N GLY A 116 12.28 -0.83 -5.67
CA GLY A 116 12.08 -2.24 -5.30
C GLY A 116 11.21 -2.43 -4.07
N SER A 117 10.67 -1.37 -3.46
CA SER A 117 10.05 -1.45 -2.14
C SER A 117 8.77 -2.30 -2.04
N ILE A 118 8.18 -2.75 -3.14
CA ILE A 118 7.15 -3.82 -3.16
C ILE A 118 7.80 -5.15 -3.51
N ARG A 119 8.66 -5.17 -4.53
CA ARG A 119 9.25 -6.39 -5.10
C ARG A 119 10.25 -7.08 -4.17
N ILE A 120 11.10 -6.32 -3.49
CA ILE A 120 12.10 -6.81 -2.53
C ILE A 120 11.42 -7.53 -1.36
N PRO A 121 10.48 -6.91 -0.60
CA PRO A 121 9.83 -7.63 0.48
C PRO A 121 8.94 -8.78 -0.02
N SER A 122 8.38 -8.69 -1.23
CA SER A 122 7.67 -9.82 -1.83
C SER A 122 8.58 -11.02 -2.08
N PHE A 123 9.79 -10.76 -2.60
CA PHE A 123 10.82 -11.78 -2.80
C PHE A 123 11.29 -12.39 -1.46
N CYS A 124 11.61 -11.55 -0.47
CA CYS A 124 12.10 -12.01 0.83
C CYS A 124 11.08 -12.85 1.61
N ASN A 125 9.78 -12.60 1.43
CA ASN A 125 8.70 -13.28 2.14
C ASN A 125 7.89 -14.25 1.26
N GLY A 126 8.36 -14.56 0.05
CA GLY A 126 7.70 -15.56 -0.82
C GLY A 126 6.24 -15.26 -1.14
N ILE A 127 5.90 -14.00 -1.42
CA ILE A 127 4.56 -13.56 -1.84
C ILE A 127 4.64 -12.82 -3.19
N PHE A 128 3.48 -12.47 -3.75
CA PHE A 128 3.41 -11.67 -4.96
C PHE A 128 3.26 -10.19 -4.61
N GLY A 129 4.00 -9.34 -5.33
CA GLY A 129 3.83 -7.90 -5.26
C GLY A 129 4.23 -7.27 -6.59
N MET A 130 3.42 -6.32 -7.05
CA MET A 130 3.61 -5.72 -8.35
C MET A 130 3.78 -4.21 -8.24
N MET A 131 4.83 -3.69 -8.90
CA MET A 131 4.97 -2.26 -9.17
C MET A 131 4.25 -1.94 -10.49
N PRO A 132 3.14 -1.17 -10.48
CA PRO A 132 2.41 -0.88 -11.70
C PRO A 132 3.19 0.02 -12.68
N THR A 133 2.92 -0.15 -13.98
CA THR A 133 3.51 0.65 -15.05
C THR A 133 3.16 2.14 -14.89
N PRO A 134 4.12 3.06 -15.08
CA PRO A 134 3.85 4.50 -15.18
C PRO A 134 2.69 4.83 -16.13
N GLY A 135 1.68 5.58 -15.68
CA GLY A 135 0.61 6.11 -16.54
C GLY A 135 -0.43 5.10 -17.04
N GLN A 136 -0.34 3.81 -16.68
CA GLN A 136 -1.32 2.80 -17.07
C GLN A 136 -2.63 3.05 -16.31
N ARG A 137 -3.73 3.33 -17.03
CA ARG A 137 -5.07 3.41 -16.42
C ARG A 137 -5.57 2.01 -16.12
N CYS A 138 -5.98 1.77 -14.89
CA CYS A 138 -6.88 0.68 -14.60
C CYS A 138 -8.22 1.00 -15.27
N ARG A 139 -8.50 0.37 -16.42
CA ARG A 139 -9.79 0.39 -17.15
C ARG A 139 -10.92 -0.32 -16.36
N ALA A 140 -10.86 -0.32 -15.04
CA ALA A 140 -11.93 -0.86 -14.23
C ALA A 140 -13.08 0.14 -14.25
N ASN A 141 -14.23 -0.26 -14.79
CA ASN A 141 -15.50 0.45 -14.69
C ASN A 141 -16.04 0.47 -13.24
N PHE A 142 -15.15 0.69 -12.27
CA PHE A 142 -15.48 0.85 -10.88
C PHE A 142 -16.03 2.27 -10.73
N HIS A 143 -17.36 2.35 -10.71
CA HIS A 143 -18.11 3.59 -10.49
C HIS A 143 -17.91 4.04 -9.03
N ALA A 144 -16.69 4.42 -8.66
CA ALA A 144 -16.56 5.45 -7.63
C ALA A 144 -17.16 6.72 -8.24
N PRO A 145 -17.99 7.50 -7.51
CA PRO A 145 -18.47 8.77 -8.01
C PRO A 145 -17.26 9.65 -8.35
N ILE A 146 -17.02 9.82 -9.65
CA ILE A 146 -15.98 10.69 -10.20
C ILE A 146 -16.49 12.12 -10.06
N THR A 147 -16.48 12.65 -8.84
CA THR A 147 -16.64 14.08 -8.60
C THR A 147 -15.27 14.63 -8.21
N ASP A 148 -14.41 14.81 -9.21
CA ASP A 148 -13.43 15.92 -9.35
C ASP A 148 -12.24 15.60 -10.29
N CYS A 149 -12.21 14.43 -10.95
CA CYS A 149 -11.11 14.10 -11.88
C CYS A 149 -11.20 14.83 -13.25
N GLN A 150 -12.19 15.70 -13.48
CA GLN A 150 -12.39 16.36 -14.77
C GLN A 150 -11.60 17.66 -14.97
N ARG A 151 -10.92 18.20 -13.94
CA ARG A 151 -10.30 19.53 -14.03
C ARG A 151 -8.79 19.59 -14.29
N THR A 152 -8.04 18.50 -14.17
CA THR A 152 -6.58 18.55 -14.42
C THR A 152 -6.23 17.97 -15.79
N ARG A 153 -6.17 18.84 -16.80
CA ARG A 153 -5.65 18.59 -18.17
C ARG A 153 -4.15 18.29 -18.25
N PHE A 154 -3.54 17.71 -17.21
CA PHE A 154 -2.13 17.34 -17.18
C PHE A 154 -1.96 15.85 -16.86
N TRP A 155 -1.87 15.07 -17.93
CA TRP A 155 -1.16 13.81 -18.10
C TRP A 155 -0.36 13.31 -16.87
N ALA A 156 -0.96 12.42 -16.05
CA ALA A 156 -0.33 11.30 -15.33
C ALA A 156 -1.21 10.79 -14.17
N SER A 157 -2.30 10.06 -14.44
CA SER A 157 -3.03 9.40 -13.34
C SER A 157 -3.94 8.28 -13.86
N GLY A 158 -3.29 7.17 -14.20
CA GLY A 158 -3.94 5.85 -14.29
C GLY A 158 -3.72 4.97 -13.05
N ILE A 159 -2.90 5.46 -12.12
CA ILE A 159 -2.48 4.85 -10.86
C ILE A 159 -3.21 5.58 -9.73
N VAL A 160 -3.45 4.95 -8.57
CA VAL A 160 -3.88 5.70 -7.39
C VAL A 160 -2.97 6.92 -7.15
N PRO A 161 -3.51 8.15 -7.13
CA PRO A 161 -2.76 9.33 -6.76
C PRO A 161 -2.04 9.18 -5.42
N LEU A 162 -0.88 9.81 -5.29
CA LEU A 162 -0.06 9.81 -4.07
C LEU A 162 -0.60 10.80 -3.01
N ASP A 163 -1.92 11.04 -3.03
CA ASP A 163 -2.59 11.96 -2.09
C ASP A 163 -2.52 11.40 -0.68
N ASN A 164 -2.06 12.25 0.25
CA ASN A 164 -1.77 11.91 1.64
C ASN A 164 -0.77 10.73 1.81
N TYR A 165 0.10 10.50 0.81
CA TYR A 165 1.27 9.64 0.94
C TYR A 165 2.42 10.38 1.65
N ILE A 166 3.12 9.69 2.55
CA ILE A 166 4.22 10.22 3.36
C ILE A 166 5.47 9.35 3.14
N PRO A 167 6.65 9.94 2.89
CA PRO A 167 6.89 11.37 2.69
C PRO A 167 6.29 11.86 1.37
N VAL A 168 5.84 13.12 1.36
CA VAL A 168 5.26 13.73 0.16
C VAL A 168 6.31 13.71 -0.97
N PRO A 169 6.03 13.04 -2.10
CA PRO A 169 7.01 12.88 -3.16
C PRO A 169 7.17 14.20 -3.94
N VAL A 170 8.40 14.68 -4.03
CA VAL A 170 8.77 15.91 -4.76
C VAL A 170 9.70 15.61 -5.93
N GLY A 171 9.66 16.45 -6.96
CA GLY A 171 10.53 16.35 -8.14
C GLY A 171 10.46 14.98 -8.84
N TYR A 172 11.63 14.40 -9.12
CA TYR A 172 11.74 13.10 -9.78
C TYR A 172 11.02 11.97 -9.02
N LYS A 173 10.99 11.99 -7.68
CA LYS A 173 10.31 10.95 -6.89
C LYS A 173 8.82 10.87 -7.20
N LYS A 174 8.16 12.00 -7.50
CA LYS A 174 6.76 12.02 -7.93
C LYS A 174 6.55 11.32 -9.27
N GLN A 175 7.57 11.33 -10.13
CA GLN A 175 7.52 10.69 -11.44
C GLN A 175 7.73 9.19 -11.36
N VAL A 176 8.41 8.65 -10.34
CA VAL A 176 8.77 7.22 -10.28
C VAL A 176 8.14 6.42 -9.13
N LEU A 177 7.73 7.07 -8.04
CA LEU A 177 7.06 6.39 -6.93
C LEU A 177 5.70 5.85 -7.38
N ARG A 178 5.41 4.60 -7.03
CA ARG A 178 4.16 3.91 -7.34
C ARG A 178 3.55 3.34 -6.09
N VAL A 179 2.22 3.37 -6.03
CA VAL A 179 1.43 2.54 -5.13
C VAL A 179 1.14 1.24 -5.87
N GLY A 180 1.19 0.12 -5.17
CA GLY A 180 0.93 -1.17 -5.79
C GLY A 180 0.47 -2.22 -4.78
N PRO A 181 -0.19 -3.27 -5.27
CA PRO A 181 -0.72 -4.32 -4.42
C PRO A 181 0.32 -5.39 -4.08
N MET A 182 0.08 -6.04 -2.94
CA MET A 182 0.79 -7.21 -2.45
C MET A 182 -0.24 -8.27 -2.03
N CYS A 183 -0.01 -9.54 -2.36
CA CYS A 183 -0.94 -10.63 -2.07
C CYS A 183 -0.24 -11.99 -2.06
N ARG A 184 -0.89 -12.98 -1.44
CA ARG A 184 -0.35 -14.34 -1.36
C ARG A 184 -0.51 -15.14 -2.66
N TYR A 185 -1.58 -14.87 -3.39
CA TYR A 185 -1.96 -15.60 -4.61
C TYR A 185 -1.97 -14.64 -5.80
N VAL A 186 -1.41 -15.06 -6.93
CA VAL A 186 -1.33 -14.21 -8.13
C VAL A 186 -2.72 -13.93 -8.72
N GLU A 187 -3.69 -14.80 -8.45
CA GLU A 187 -5.09 -14.72 -8.84
C GLU A 187 -5.80 -13.50 -8.24
N ASP A 188 -5.33 -12.99 -7.10
CA ASP A 188 -5.87 -11.79 -6.46
C ASP A 188 -5.36 -10.50 -7.12
N MET A 189 -4.23 -10.58 -7.84
CA MET A 189 -3.54 -9.42 -8.42
C MET A 189 -4.43 -8.65 -9.42
N PRO A 190 -5.14 -9.28 -10.38
CA PRO A 190 -6.01 -8.57 -11.31
C PRO A 190 -7.16 -7.84 -10.63
N LEU A 191 -7.62 -8.32 -9.47
CA LEU A 191 -8.67 -7.67 -8.70
C LEU A 191 -8.12 -6.47 -7.93
N LEU A 192 -6.97 -6.65 -7.27
CA LEU A 192 -6.30 -5.59 -6.53
C LEU A 192 -5.91 -4.42 -7.41
N LEU A 193 -5.40 -4.69 -8.62
CA LEU A 193 -5.05 -3.66 -9.59
C LEU A 193 -6.25 -2.86 -10.07
N LYS A 194 -7.48 -3.37 -9.98
CA LYS A 194 -8.67 -2.57 -10.35
C LYS A 194 -8.98 -1.50 -9.30
N VAL A 195 -8.45 -1.64 -8.08
CA VAL A 195 -8.78 -0.82 -6.92
C VAL A 195 -7.59 0.06 -6.49
N CYS A 196 -6.37 -0.51 -6.51
CA CYS A 196 -5.09 0.14 -6.21
C CYS A 196 -4.46 0.77 -7.47
#